data_AF-A0AAD6ZVC7-F1
#
_entry.id   AF-A0AAD6ZVC7-F1
#
_cell.length_a   1.000
_cell.length_b   1.000
_cell.length_c   1.000
_cell.angle_alpha   90.00
_cell.angle_beta   90.00
_cell.angle_gamma   90.00
#
_symmetry.space_group_name_H-M   'P 1'
#
loop_
_entity.id
_entity.type
_entity.pdbx_description
1 polymer ?
#
loop_
_entity_poly.entity_id
_entity_poly.type
_entity_poly.pdbx_seq_one_letter_code
_entity_poly.pdbx_strand_id
1 'polypeptide(L)'
;VHSFLIPYNNRCAALAVRIHTFNAATRDFFILHGDNLEEMGDIIAIEKSLNIKGHISFCPCRSCEIRGTHDKTCKEKLYYVPLTWPNGRSWDPKDLPLRSQEKFDAAMQKFDEISATIVDANEAAKTMDDLAMFHGMKGLPALQHVGPLNYRKSRPRDAMHLFFENIVPNLVKLWSGKFK
;
A
#
# COMPACT_ATOMS: atom_id res chain seq x y z
N VAL A 1 -6.19 -10.32 -2.38
CA VAL A 1 -7.18 -9.23 -2.20
C VAL A 1 -8.11 -9.59 -1.05
N HIS A 2 -8.33 -8.68 -0.10
CA HIS A 2 -9.25 -8.94 1.03
C HIS A 2 -10.68 -9.14 0.51
N SER A 3 -11.26 -10.31 0.77
CA SER A 3 -12.55 -10.73 0.20
C SER A 3 -13.70 -9.77 0.47
N PHE A 4 -13.68 -9.06 1.61
CA PHE A 4 -14.74 -8.12 2.00
C PHE A 4 -14.79 -6.83 1.15
N LEU A 5 -13.67 -6.43 0.52
CA LEU A 5 -13.61 -5.22 -0.32
C LEU A 5 -14.00 -5.49 -1.78
N ILE A 6 -14.15 -6.75 -2.18
CA ILE A 6 -14.46 -7.11 -3.57
C ILE A 6 -15.78 -6.46 -4.05
N PRO A 7 -16.90 -6.52 -3.28
CA PRO A 7 -18.14 -5.86 -3.70
C PRO A 7 -17.97 -4.35 -3.87
N TYR A 8 -17.22 -3.70 -2.97
CA TYR A 8 -16.94 -2.28 -3.05
C TYR A 8 -16.09 -1.93 -4.28
N ASN A 9 -15.02 -2.68 -4.52
CA ASN A 9 -14.16 -2.53 -5.70
C ASN A 9 -14.97 -2.64 -7.01
N ASN A 10 -15.84 -3.64 -7.11
CA ASN A 10 -16.69 -3.82 -8.29
C ASN A 10 -17.69 -2.68 -8.48
N ARG A 11 -18.25 -2.14 -7.39
CA ARG A 11 -19.15 -0.98 -7.44
C ARG A 11 -18.43 0.29 -7.85
N CYS A 12 -17.23 0.54 -7.32
CA CYS A 12 -16.39 1.67 -7.74
C CYS A 12 -15.98 1.54 -9.21
N ALA A 13 -15.63 0.34 -9.68
CA ALA A 13 -15.30 0.13 -11.08
C ALA A 13 -16.50 0.40 -12.01
N ALA A 14 -17.70 -0.04 -11.62
CA ALA A 14 -18.92 0.29 -12.36
C ALA A 14 -19.22 1.81 -12.35
N LEU A 15 -19.02 2.46 -11.22
CA LEU A 15 -19.20 3.91 -11.07
C LEU A 15 -18.23 4.71 -11.96
N ALA A 16 -16.99 4.24 -12.11
CA ALA A 16 -15.97 4.82 -12.99
C ALA A 16 -16.25 4.59 -14.49
N VAL A 17 -17.12 3.64 -14.86
CA VAL A 17 -17.54 3.46 -16.26
C VAL A 17 -18.78 4.28 -16.58
N ARG A 18 -19.70 4.42 -15.61
CA ARG A 18 -21.02 5.12 -15.61
C ARG A 18 -22.12 4.15 -15.19
N ILE A 19 -22.98 4.56 -14.26
CA ILE A 19 -24.14 3.79 -13.81
C ILE A 19 -25.43 4.60 -13.92
N HIS A 20 -26.51 3.96 -14.38
CA HIS A 20 -27.85 4.54 -14.31
C HIS A 20 -28.31 4.63 -12.86
N THR A 21 -28.62 5.85 -12.42
CA THR A 21 -28.98 6.15 -11.03
C THR A 21 -30.27 6.94 -10.99
N PHE A 22 -31.15 6.60 -10.05
CA PHE A 22 -32.39 7.32 -9.81
C PHE A 22 -32.14 8.51 -8.88
N ASN A 23 -32.56 9.70 -9.29
CA ASN A 23 -32.54 10.90 -8.46
C ASN A 23 -33.89 11.09 -7.77
N ALA A 24 -33.94 10.90 -6.45
CA ALA A 24 -35.17 11.01 -5.67
C ALA A 24 -35.76 12.43 -5.65
N ALA A 25 -34.93 13.47 -5.79
CA ALA A 25 -35.38 14.86 -5.77
C ALA A 25 -36.09 15.26 -7.07
N THR A 26 -35.58 14.81 -8.22
CA THR A 26 -36.17 15.11 -9.54
C THR A 26 -37.13 14.03 -10.03
N ARG A 27 -37.15 12.86 -9.37
CA ARG A 27 -37.89 11.65 -9.77
C ARG A 27 -37.57 11.17 -11.19
N ASP A 28 -36.30 11.31 -11.59
CA ASP A 28 -35.83 10.92 -12.93
C ASP A 28 -34.51 10.16 -12.84
N PHE A 29 -34.17 9.46 -13.91
CA PHE A 29 -32.90 8.75 -14.06
C PHE A 29 -31.83 9.65 -14.66
N PHE A 30 -30.61 9.53 -14.15
CA PHE A 30 -29.43 10.18 -14.73
C PHE A 30 -28.25 9.21 -14.76
N ILE A 31 -27.24 9.57 -15.54
CA ILE A 31 -25.98 8.83 -15.58
C ILE A 31 -25.07 9.40 -14.49
N LEU A 32 -24.74 8.57 -13.51
CA LEU A 32 -23.76 8.89 -12.49
C LEU A 32 -22.40 8.33 -12.91
N HIS A 33 -21.38 9.17 -12.86
CA HIS A 33 -19.99 8.83 -13.09
C HIS A 33 -19.16 9.37 -11.94
N GLY A 34 -18.25 8.56 -11.40
CA GLY A 34 -17.41 8.96 -10.28
C GLY A 34 -16.16 8.11 -10.22
N ASP A 35 -15.04 8.77 -9.92
CA ASP A 35 -13.74 8.15 -9.78
C ASP A 35 -13.28 8.24 -8.32
N ASN A 36 -12.59 7.19 -7.87
CA ASN A 36 -11.89 7.27 -6.59
C ASN A 36 -10.63 8.09 -6.80
N LEU A 37 -10.47 9.17 -6.03
CA LEU A 37 -9.25 9.99 -6.06
C LEU A 37 -8.26 9.52 -5.00
N GLU A 38 -8.76 9.27 -3.80
CA GLU A 38 -7.93 8.98 -2.63
C GLU A 38 -8.56 7.91 -1.73
N GLU A 39 -7.70 7.12 -1.11
CA GLU A 39 -8.03 6.17 -0.06
C GLU A 39 -7.15 6.48 1.15
N MET A 40 -7.79 6.96 2.22
CA MET A 40 -7.11 7.31 3.47
C MET A 40 -7.30 6.21 4.51
N GLY A 41 -6.27 6.02 5.33
CA GLY A 41 -6.31 5.09 6.43
C GLY A 41 -5.04 5.16 7.26
N ASP A 42 -5.03 4.45 8.39
CA ASP A 42 -3.81 4.25 9.15
C ASP A 42 -2.76 3.47 8.34
N ILE A 43 -1.55 3.37 8.88
CA ILE A 43 -0.43 2.70 8.20
C ILE A 43 -0.79 1.23 7.86
N ILE A 44 -1.44 0.52 8.76
CA ILE A 44 -1.74 -0.91 8.61
C ILE A 44 -2.82 -1.12 7.55
N ALA A 45 -3.86 -0.28 7.53
CA ALA A 45 -4.92 -0.29 6.54
C ALA A 45 -4.37 0.00 5.14
N ILE A 46 -3.51 1.01 5.01
CA ILE A 46 -2.87 1.34 3.73
C ILE A 46 -1.90 0.24 3.28
N GLU A 47 -1.15 -0.38 4.19
CA GLU A 47 -0.30 -1.52 3.87
C GLU A 47 -1.09 -2.72 3.34
N LYS A 48 -2.22 -3.04 4.00
CA LYS A 48 -3.16 -4.10 3.58
C LYS A 48 -3.84 -3.79 2.26
N SER A 49 -4.29 -2.54 2.08
CA SER A 49 -4.91 -2.07 0.85
C SER A 49 -3.94 -2.14 -0.33
N LEU A 50 -2.69 -1.72 -0.14
CA LEU A 50 -1.64 -1.85 -1.15
C LEU A 50 -1.13 -3.28 -1.32
N ASN A 51 -1.56 -4.20 -0.46
CA ASN A 51 -1.07 -5.57 -0.39
C ASN A 51 0.47 -5.63 -0.33
N ILE A 52 1.09 -4.78 0.49
CA ILE A 52 2.55 -4.72 0.65
C ILE A 52 3.04 -5.58 1.81
N LYS A 53 4.28 -6.04 1.72
CA LYS A 53 4.94 -6.86 2.76
C LYS A 53 5.56 -6.00 3.86
N GLY A 54 5.78 -4.71 3.60
CA GLY A 54 6.26 -3.74 4.58
C GLY A 54 7.63 -4.12 5.13
N HIS A 55 7.84 -3.90 6.42
CA HIS A 55 9.11 -4.10 7.13
C HIS A 55 9.67 -5.53 7.12
N ILE A 56 8.92 -6.53 6.64
CA ILE A 56 9.38 -7.93 6.54
C ILE A 56 10.03 -8.21 5.16
N SER A 57 10.10 -7.23 4.27
CA SER A 57 10.68 -7.37 2.94
C SER A 57 11.97 -6.57 2.78
N PHE A 58 12.75 -6.87 1.74
CA PHE A 58 13.91 -6.05 1.41
C PHE A 58 13.52 -4.62 1.06
N CYS A 59 12.31 -4.36 0.59
CA CYS A 59 11.84 -3.04 0.21
C CYS A 59 10.71 -2.57 1.14
N PRO A 60 11.03 -2.10 2.36
CA PRO A 60 10.02 -1.91 3.41
C PRO A 60 9.10 -0.71 3.19
N CYS A 61 9.53 0.26 2.38
CA CYS A 61 8.75 1.47 2.12
C CYS A 61 7.68 1.24 1.04
N ARG A 62 6.51 1.86 1.24
CA ARG A 62 5.45 1.91 0.21
C ARG A 62 5.75 2.89 -0.94
N SER A 63 6.57 3.91 -0.67
CA SER A 63 6.75 5.08 -1.55
C SER A 63 8.09 5.13 -2.27
N CYS A 64 9.10 4.39 -1.80
CA CYS A 64 10.42 4.32 -2.42
C CYS A 64 10.89 2.87 -2.52
N GLU A 65 11.90 2.65 -3.36
CA GLU A 65 12.52 1.35 -3.60
C GLU A 65 13.86 1.18 -2.87
N ILE A 66 14.07 1.98 -1.83
CA ILE A 66 15.24 1.83 -0.98
C ILE A 66 15.16 0.46 -0.31
N ARG A 67 16.19 -0.35 -0.52
CA ARG A 67 16.32 -1.61 0.18
C ARG A 67 16.63 -1.34 1.64
N GLY A 68 15.99 -2.03 2.58
CA GLY A 68 16.27 -1.94 4.00
C GLY A 68 17.47 -2.81 4.42
N THR A 69 18.03 -2.49 5.57
CA THR A 69 19.02 -3.33 6.25
C THR A 69 18.34 -4.23 7.26
N HIS A 70 18.82 -5.46 7.39
CA HIS A 70 18.29 -6.40 8.38
C HIS A 70 18.72 -5.99 9.78
N ASP A 71 17.76 -5.83 10.69
CA ASP A 71 18.04 -5.62 12.10
C ASP A 71 18.43 -6.95 12.76
N LYS A 72 19.73 -7.13 13.02
CA LYS A 72 20.26 -8.33 13.68
C LYS A 72 19.93 -8.39 15.18
N THR A 73 19.44 -7.30 15.78
CA THR A 73 19.06 -7.27 17.20
C THR A 73 17.64 -7.77 17.42
N CYS A 74 16.81 -7.73 16.37
CA CYS A 74 15.45 -8.24 16.42
C CYS A 74 15.43 -9.76 16.22
N LYS A 75 14.56 -10.46 16.96
CA LYS A 75 14.33 -11.90 16.75
C LYS A 75 13.59 -12.17 15.44
N GLU A 76 12.74 -11.24 15.03
CA GLU A 76 11.97 -11.30 13.80
C GLU A 76 12.77 -10.74 12.63
N LYS A 77 12.45 -11.22 11.41
CA LYS A 77 13.03 -10.68 10.18
C LYS A 77 12.50 -9.27 9.92
N LEU A 78 13.22 -8.28 10.42
CA LEU A 78 12.88 -6.86 10.28
C LEU A 78 13.92 -6.15 9.41
N TYR A 79 13.43 -5.46 8.38
CA TYR A 79 14.20 -4.59 7.51
C TYR A 79 13.77 -3.14 7.71
N TYR A 80 14.75 -2.28 7.94
CA TYR A 80 14.52 -0.84 8.13
C TYR A 80 15.44 -0.02 7.22
N VAL A 81 15.08 1.24 6.97
CA VAL A 81 15.90 2.16 6.19
C VAL A 81 16.62 3.11 7.15
N PRO A 82 17.91 2.89 7.44
CA PRO A 82 18.66 3.80 8.30
C PRO A 82 18.92 5.14 7.60
N LEU A 83 18.98 6.22 8.38
CA LEU A 83 19.43 7.53 7.89
C LEU A 83 20.89 7.49 7.43
N THR A 84 21.73 6.79 8.19
CA THR A 84 23.12 6.49 7.83
C THR A 84 23.32 4.99 7.89
N TRP A 85 23.68 4.39 6.77
CA TRP A 85 23.87 2.95 6.72
C TRP A 85 25.12 2.52 7.49
N PRO A 86 25.15 1.28 8.02
CA PRO A 86 26.35 0.75 8.68
C PRO A 86 27.61 0.76 7.80
N ASN A 87 27.46 0.75 6.48
CA ASN A 87 28.55 0.84 5.51
C ASN A 87 28.86 2.28 5.06
N GLY A 88 28.32 3.30 5.73
CA GLY A 88 28.51 4.71 5.39
C GLY A 88 27.66 5.22 4.22
N ARG A 89 26.85 4.37 3.57
CA ARG A 89 25.92 4.82 2.53
C ARG A 89 24.88 5.77 3.12
N SER A 90 24.54 6.80 2.35
CA SER A 90 23.39 7.68 2.58
C SER A 90 22.65 7.90 1.26
N TRP A 91 21.42 8.38 1.35
CA TRP A 91 20.63 8.77 0.19
C TRP A 91 20.45 10.29 0.19
N ASP A 92 20.55 10.92 -0.97
CA ASP A 92 20.15 12.32 -1.10
C ASP A 92 18.63 12.42 -0.90
N PRO A 93 18.14 13.18 0.10
CA PRO A 93 16.70 13.35 0.32
C PRO A 93 15.95 13.93 -0.88
N LYS A 94 16.64 14.62 -1.80
CA LYS A 94 16.05 15.21 -3.01
C LYS A 94 16.03 14.27 -4.21
N ASP A 95 16.82 13.19 -4.17
CA ASP A 95 16.95 12.21 -5.26
C ASP A 95 16.78 10.78 -4.73
N LEU A 96 15.63 10.55 -4.08
CA LEU A 96 15.26 9.23 -3.60
C LEU A 96 14.75 8.37 -4.77
N PRO A 97 15.02 7.05 -4.76
CA PRO A 97 14.47 6.12 -5.75
C PRO A 97 12.97 5.91 -5.46
N LEU A 98 12.15 6.88 -5.82
CA LEU A 98 10.71 6.84 -5.60
C LEU A 98 10.10 5.73 -6.45
N ARG A 99 9.13 5.02 -5.87
CA ARG A 99 8.36 4.02 -6.59
C ARG A 99 7.40 4.74 -7.54
N SER A 100 7.49 4.43 -8.82
CA SER A 100 6.60 4.97 -9.85
C SER A 100 5.43 4.01 -10.08
N GLN A 101 4.38 4.49 -10.78
CA GLN A 101 3.22 3.63 -11.08
C GLN A 101 3.64 2.49 -12.02
N GLU A 102 4.51 2.76 -12.98
CA GLU A 102 5.02 1.78 -13.94
C GLU A 102 5.77 0.64 -13.25
N LYS A 103 6.46 0.93 -12.15
CA LYS A 103 7.12 -0.11 -11.34
C LYS A 103 6.16 -0.93 -10.50
N PHE A 104 5.05 -0.35 -10.06
CA PHE A 104 3.94 -1.11 -9.47
C PHE A 104 3.37 -2.06 -10.53
N ASP A 105 3.03 -1.52 -11.70
CA ASP A 105 2.40 -2.28 -12.79
C ASP A 105 3.30 -3.42 -13.28
N ALA A 106 4.60 -3.15 -13.47
CA ALA A 106 5.57 -4.18 -13.86
C ALA A 106 5.72 -5.28 -12.81
N ALA A 107 5.62 -4.96 -11.51
CA ALA A 107 5.65 -5.99 -10.48
C ALA A 107 4.35 -6.80 -10.44
N MET A 108 3.19 -6.15 -10.61
CA MET A 108 1.90 -6.82 -10.69
C MET A 108 1.83 -7.78 -11.88
N GLN A 109 2.30 -7.36 -13.05
CA GLN A 109 2.36 -8.20 -14.23
C GLN A 109 3.15 -9.50 -13.97
N LYS A 110 4.28 -9.43 -13.26
CA LYS A 110 5.06 -10.62 -12.89
C LYS A 110 4.29 -11.57 -11.98
N PHE A 111 3.49 -11.05 -11.05
CA PHE A 111 2.64 -11.90 -10.20
C PHE A 111 1.60 -12.65 -11.04
N ASP A 112 0.98 -11.98 -12.02
CA ASP A 112 -0.01 -12.60 -12.91
C ASP A 112 0.65 -13.65 -13.82
N GLU A 113 1.82 -13.34 -14.39
CA GLU A 113 2.61 -14.26 -15.22
C GLU A 113 2.98 -15.56 -14.48
N ILE A 114 3.45 -15.45 -13.24
CA ILE A 114 3.77 -16.63 -12.42
C ILE A 114 2.52 -17.46 -12.14
N SER A 115 1.41 -16.80 -11.77
CA SER A 115 0.15 -17.47 -11.49
C SER A 115 -0.41 -18.22 -12.71
N ALA A 116 -0.11 -17.74 -13.91
CA ALA A 116 -0.51 -18.37 -15.16
C ALA A 116 0.45 -19.47 -15.65
N THR A 117 1.74 -19.38 -15.31
CA THR A 117 2.80 -20.24 -15.91
C THR A 117 3.17 -21.43 -15.04
N ILE A 118 3.22 -21.25 -13.71
CA ILE A 118 3.68 -22.30 -12.80
C ILE A 118 2.49 -23.16 -12.37
N VAL A 119 2.48 -24.42 -12.80
CA VAL A 119 1.41 -25.38 -12.49
C VAL A 119 1.57 -25.94 -11.06
N ASP A 120 2.81 -26.12 -10.60
CA ASP A 120 3.07 -26.60 -9.24
C ASP A 120 2.80 -25.49 -8.21
N ALA A 121 1.84 -25.74 -7.32
CA ALA A 121 1.41 -24.77 -6.33
C ALA A 121 2.50 -24.38 -5.32
N ASN A 122 3.42 -25.30 -4.98
CA ASN A 122 4.48 -25.02 -4.01
C ASN A 122 5.58 -24.15 -4.62
N GLU A 123 5.96 -24.46 -5.87
CA GLU A 123 6.91 -23.66 -6.63
C GLU A 123 6.36 -22.25 -6.91
N ALA A 124 5.07 -22.14 -7.26
CA ALA A 124 4.40 -20.86 -7.44
C ALA A 124 4.44 -20.05 -6.15
N ALA A 125 4.03 -20.65 -5.01
CA ALA A 125 4.02 -19.96 -3.72
C ALA A 125 5.41 -19.46 -3.30
N LYS A 126 6.45 -20.28 -3.48
CA LYS A 126 7.83 -19.88 -3.19
C LYS A 126 8.29 -18.72 -4.07
N THR A 127 8.07 -18.82 -5.38
CA THR A 127 8.46 -17.78 -6.34
C THR A 127 7.73 -16.46 -6.08
N MET A 128 6.44 -16.53 -5.73
CA MET A 128 5.66 -15.36 -5.31
C MET A 128 6.21 -14.74 -4.02
N ASP A 129 6.63 -15.54 -3.02
CA ASP A 129 7.19 -15.00 -1.79
C ASP A 129 8.56 -14.33 -2.02
N ASP A 130 9.39 -14.90 -2.91
CA ASP A 130 10.68 -14.31 -3.30
C ASP A 130 10.50 -12.97 -4.02
N LEU A 131 9.53 -12.88 -4.95
CA LEU A 131 9.14 -11.61 -5.55
C LEU A 131 8.61 -10.62 -4.51
N ALA A 132 7.80 -11.10 -3.56
CA ALA A 132 7.26 -10.27 -2.51
C ALA A 132 8.34 -9.75 -1.56
N MET A 133 9.37 -10.55 -1.29
CA MET A 133 10.56 -10.11 -0.56
C MET A 133 11.33 -9.04 -1.34
N PHE A 134 11.50 -9.21 -2.64
CA PHE A 134 12.28 -8.31 -3.48
C PHE A 134 11.60 -6.96 -3.71
N HIS A 135 10.33 -6.99 -4.13
CA HIS A 135 9.56 -5.79 -4.49
C HIS A 135 8.84 -5.17 -3.29
N GLY A 136 8.71 -5.90 -2.17
CA GLY A 136 7.95 -5.46 -1.01
C GLY A 136 6.42 -5.52 -1.21
N MET A 137 5.94 -6.24 -2.22
CA MET A 137 4.54 -6.36 -2.61
C MET A 137 4.11 -7.82 -2.59
N LYS A 138 3.02 -8.17 -1.92
CA LYS A 138 2.48 -9.54 -1.87
C LYS A 138 1.58 -9.87 -3.06
N GLY A 139 1.21 -8.88 -3.86
CA GLY A 139 0.38 -9.03 -5.04
C GLY A 139 -0.45 -7.79 -5.29
N LEU A 140 -1.63 -8.01 -5.87
CA LEU A 140 -2.49 -6.96 -6.36
C LEU A 140 -3.10 -6.10 -5.22
N PRO A 141 -3.07 -4.76 -5.35
CA PRO A 141 -3.69 -3.85 -4.40
C PRO A 141 -5.22 -3.88 -4.51
N ALA A 142 -5.89 -3.43 -3.45
CA ALA A 142 -7.31 -3.12 -3.50
C ALA A 142 -7.58 -2.01 -4.53
N LEU A 143 -8.82 -1.97 -5.03
CA LEU A 143 -9.26 -0.99 -6.02
C LEU A 143 -8.51 -1.01 -7.36
N GLN A 144 -7.81 -2.10 -7.67
CA GLN A 144 -7.09 -2.26 -8.95
C GLN A 144 -7.98 -2.19 -10.20
N HIS A 145 -9.29 -2.39 -10.07
CA HIS A 145 -10.24 -2.31 -11.18
C HIS A 145 -10.84 -0.90 -11.34
N VAL A 146 -10.51 0.03 -10.44
CA VAL A 146 -11.09 1.38 -10.37
C VAL A 146 -10.10 2.38 -10.95
N GLY A 147 -10.15 2.60 -12.26
CA GLY A 147 -9.36 3.64 -12.95
C GLY A 147 -7.84 3.64 -12.69
N PRO A 148 -7.08 4.57 -13.27
CA PRO A 148 -5.64 4.67 -13.02
C PRO A 148 -5.38 5.40 -11.68
N LEU A 149 -5.60 4.70 -10.56
CA LEU A 149 -5.15 5.18 -9.25
C LEU A 149 -3.62 5.16 -9.17
N ASN A 150 -3.00 6.31 -8.90
CA ASN A 150 -1.57 6.34 -8.61
C ASN A 150 -1.31 5.83 -7.19
N TYR A 151 -0.94 4.56 -7.03
CA TYR A 151 -0.89 3.89 -5.73
C TYR A 151 0.03 4.53 -4.69
N ARG A 152 1.07 5.24 -5.13
CA ARG A 152 1.92 6.03 -4.24
C ARG A 152 1.19 7.27 -3.74
N LYS A 153 0.56 8.02 -4.64
CA LYS A 153 -0.03 9.35 -4.38
C LYS A 153 -1.45 9.29 -3.82
N SER A 154 -2.31 8.39 -4.31
CA SER A 154 -3.72 8.29 -3.94
C SER A 154 -3.98 7.66 -2.57
N ARG A 155 -2.95 7.28 -1.83
CA ARG A 155 -3.08 6.61 -0.53
C ARG A 155 -2.33 7.33 0.59
N PRO A 156 -2.63 8.61 0.86
CA PRO A 156 -1.95 9.33 1.92
C PRO A 156 -2.21 8.65 3.28
N ARG A 157 -1.22 8.71 4.17
CA ARG A 157 -1.40 8.24 5.55
C ARG A 157 -2.31 9.22 6.26
N ASP A 158 -3.33 8.72 6.92
CA ASP A 158 -4.27 9.55 7.65
C ASP A 158 -3.58 10.21 8.87
N ALA A 159 -3.63 11.55 8.89
CA ALA A 159 -3.08 12.36 9.99
C ALA A 159 -3.85 12.17 11.30
N MET A 160 -5.16 11.87 11.23
CA MET A 160 -5.98 11.60 12.42
C MET A 160 -5.40 10.43 13.22
N HIS A 161 -5.31 9.27 12.57
CA HIS A 161 -4.78 8.07 13.22
C HIS A 161 -3.28 8.21 13.54
N LEU A 162 -2.48 8.74 12.61
CA LEU A 162 -1.02 8.77 12.80
C LEU A 162 -0.57 9.78 13.86
N PHE A 163 -1.16 10.98 13.89
CA PHE A 163 -0.70 12.07 14.74
C PHE A 163 -1.65 12.32 15.91
N PHE A 164 -2.93 12.58 15.63
CA PHE A 164 -3.88 13.02 16.66
C PHE A 164 -4.26 11.91 17.64
N GLU A 165 -4.42 10.67 17.19
CA GLU A 165 -4.77 9.55 18.07
C GLU A 165 -3.54 8.92 18.73
N ASN A 166 -2.43 8.76 18.00
CA ASN A 166 -1.28 8.01 18.49
C ASN A 166 -0.21 8.88 19.18
N ILE A 167 0.01 10.12 18.73
CA ILE A 167 1.11 10.97 19.22
C ILE A 167 0.61 12.00 20.23
N VAL A 168 -0.48 12.71 19.94
CA VAL A 168 -0.97 13.79 20.80
C VAL A 168 -1.27 13.34 22.24
N PRO A 169 -1.92 12.19 22.50
CA PRO A 169 -2.18 11.76 23.88
C PRO A 169 -0.89 11.47 24.66
N ASN A 170 0.12 10.93 23.98
CA ASN A 170 1.44 10.69 24.56
C ASN A 170 2.19 11.99 24.84
N LEU A 171 2.08 12.97 23.94
CA LEU A 171 2.64 14.30 24.13
C LEU A 171 1.99 15.03 25.33
N VAL A 172 0.66 14.94 25.48
CA VAL A 172 -0.05 15.49 26.63
C VAL A 172 0.36 14.79 27.93
N LYS A 173 0.51 13.46 27.92
CA LYS A 173 1.06 12.72 29.07
C LYS A 173 2.48 13.21 29.40
N LEU A 174 3.31 13.44 28.40
CA LEU A 174 4.69 13.92 28.60
C LEU A 174 4.69 15.31 29.25
N TRP A 175 3.90 16.24 28.71
CA TRP A 175 3.80 17.60 29.25
C TRP A 175 3.14 17.68 30.62
N SER A 176 2.26 16.74 30.94
CA SER A 176 1.62 16.67 32.27
C SER A 176 2.43 15.87 33.30
N GLY A 177 3.64 15.40 32.96
CA GLY A 177 4.46 14.59 33.86
C GLY A 177 3.88 13.19 34.15
N LYS A 178 3.01 12.69 33.27
CA LYS A 178 2.30 11.39 33.38
C LYS A 178 2.76 10.38 32.34
N PHE A 179 3.78 10.71 31.53
CA PHE A 179 4.36 9.79 30.56
C PHE A 179 5.19 8.74 31.30
N LYS A 180 4.93 7.47 30.99
CA LYS A 180 5.61 6.32 31.56
C LYS A 180 6.65 5.80 30.58
#